data_AF-A0A1F5EX33-F1
#
_entry.id   AF-A0A1F5EX33-F1
#
_cell.length_a   1.000
_cell.length_b   1.000
_cell.length_c   1.000
_cell.angle_alpha   90.00
_cell.angle_beta   90.00
_cell.angle_gamma   90.00
#
_symmetry.space_group_name_H-M   'P 1'
#
loop_
_entity.id
_entity.type
_entity.pdbx_description
1 polymer ?
#
loop_
_entity_poly.entity_id
_entity_poly.type
_entity_poly.pdbx_seq_one_letter_code
_entity_poly.pdbx_strand_id
1 'polypeptide(L)'
;MKIDGEKLQDKVKAIVRYNTVRGWVQEPEDLSKSIVLESAELLEHFQWDASAKKLKSKKKPKDMQEIEFEVADIFWYLIIFCKVMKIDLVKALEKKMKHNEEKYPESMFKGEHNSKFYHAQKEKYRAAKKQK
;
A
#
# COMPACT_ATOMS: atom_id res chain seq x y z
N MET A 1 2.99 14.99 4.72
CA MET A 1 3.56 13.75 5.28
C MET A 1 5.06 13.93 5.41
N LYS A 2 5.65 13.61 6.56
CA LYS A 2 7.12 13.66 6.75
C LYS A 2 7.62 12.22 6.82
N ILE A 3 8.35 11.78 5.79
CA ILE A 3 9.08 10.52 5.80
C ILE A 3 10.57 10.89 5.80
N ASP A 4 11.29 10.37 6.79
CA ASP A 4 12.74 10.48 6.87
C ASP A 4 13.32 9.19 6.28
N GLY A 5 13.98 9.31 5.12
CA GLY A 5 14.44 8.16 4.34
C GLY A 5 15.46 7.31 5.08
N GLU A 6 16.38 7.95 5.82
CA GLU A 6 17.40 7.24 6.61
C GLU A 6 16.74 6.48 7.76
N LYS A 7 15.85 7.13 8.51
CA LYS A 7 15.11 6.46 9.59
C LYS A 7 14.25 5.32 9.08
N LEU A 8 13.61 5.47 7.91
CA LEU A 8 12.82 4.41 7.32
C LEU A 8 13.68 3.20 6.96
N GLN A 9 14.85 3.43 6.36
CA GLN A 9 15.79 2.37 6.04
C GLN A 9 16.24 1.61 7.29
N ASP A 10 16.48 2.31 8.39
CA ASP A 10 16.85 1.69 9.66
C ASP A 10 15.70 0.87 10.27
N LYS A 11 14.45 1.32 10.12
CA LYS A 11 13.28 0.53 10.55
C LYS A 11 13.09 -0.73 9.70
N VAL A 12 13.30 -0.65 8.38
CA VAL A 12 13.31 -1.83 7.50
C VAL A 12 14.35 -2.85 7.95
N LYS A 13 15.58 -2.42 8.26
CA LYS A 13 16.62 -3.31 8.82
C LYS A 13 16.19 -3.92 10.16
N ALA A 14 15.58 -3.12 11.03
CA ALA A 14 15.11 -3.57 12.33
C ALA A 14 14.01 -4.64 12.22
N ILE A 15 13.06 -4.49 11.29
CA ILE A 15 12.01 -5.48 10.97
C ILE A 15 12.63 -6.82 10.57
N VAL A 16 13.55 -6.78 9.60
CA VAL A 16 14.24 -7.99 9.12
C VAL A 16 15.03 -8.66 10.24
N ARG A 17 15.77 -7.87 11.03
CA ARG A 17 16.51 -8.38 12.20
C ARG A 17 15.57 -9.01 13.22
N TYR A 18 14.44 -8.36 13.54
CA TYR A 18 13.48 -8.83 14.53
C TYR A 18 12.97 -10.23 14.21
N ASN A 19 12.62 -10.47 12.95
CA ASN A 19 12.17 -11.78 12.47
C ASN A 19 13.32 -12.80 12.48
N THR A 20 14.50 -12.40 12.00
CA THR A 20 15.67 -13.28 11.87
C THR A 20 16.12 -13.82 13.23
N VAL A 21 16.25 -12.96 14.26
CA VAL A 21 16.72 -13.39 15.59
C VAL A 21 15.73 -14.29 16.32
N ARG A 22 14.47 -14.34 15.87
CA ARG A 22 13.43 -15.23 16.41
C ARG A 22 13.33 -16.54 15.65
N GLY A 23 14.11 -16.73 14.59
CA GLY A 23 14.06 -17.94 13.77
C GLY A 23 12.72 -18.12 13.06
N TRP A 24 11.96 -17.05 12.84
CA TRP A 24 10.68 -17.14 12.14
C TRP A 24 10.92 -17.38 10.66
N VAL A 25 10.71 -18.62 10.23
CA VAL A 25 10.66 -19.01 8.82
C VAL A 25 9.21 -18.94 8.41
N GLN A 26 8.89 -18.01 7.52
CA GLN A 26 7.54 -17.81 7.00
C GLN A 26 7.54 -18.04 5.50
N GLU A 27 6.58 -18.83 5.03
CA GLU A 27 6.39 -19.07 3.60
C GLU A 27 5.76 -17.83 2.93
N PRO A 28 6.08 -17.55 1.65
CA PRO A 28 5.49 -16.43 0.92
C PRO A 28 3.96 -16.43 0.92
N GLU A 29 3.35 -17.61 0.91
CA GLU A 29 1.90 -17.76 0.95
C GLU A 29 1.33 -17.19 2.26
N ASP A 30 1.91 -17.55 3.40
CA ASP A 30 1.41 -17.10 4.70
C ASP A 30 1.65 -15.61 4.91
N LEU A 31 2.80 -15.10 4.47
CA LEU A 31 3.06 -13.66 4.45
C LEU A 31 2.04 -12.88 3.60
N SER A 32 1.63 -13.44 2.46
CA SER A 32 0.60 -12.83 1.62
C SER A 32 -0.78 -12.82 2.29
N LYS A 33 -1.11 -13.87 3.04
CA LYS A 33 -2.34 -13.93 3.86
C LYS A 33 -2.29 -12.88 4.97
N SER A 34 -1.18 -12.77 5.70
CA SER A 34 -1.00 -11.76 6.76
C SER A 34 -1.22 -10.36 6.21
N ILE A 35 -0.64 -9.99 5.06
CA ILE A 35 -0.89 -8.67 4.44
C ILE A 35 -2.39 -8.40 4.24
N VAL A 36 -3.15 -9.41 3.82
CA VAL A 36 -4.61 -9.29 3.63
C VAL A 36 -5.35 -9.18 4.96
N LEU A 37 -4.95 -9.95 5.98
CA LEU A 37 -5.54 -9.90 7.32
C LEU A 37 -5.36 -8.51 7.93
N GLU A 38 -4.13 -7.98 8.00
CA GLU A 38 -3.88 -6.64 8.56
C GLU A 38 -4.55 -5.54 7.73
N SER A 39 -4.68 -5.74 6.41
CA SER A 39 -5.47 -4.82 5.57
C SER A 39 -6.96 -4.85 5.88
N ALA A 40 -7.49 -5.99 6.34
CA ALA A 40 -8.87 -6.13 6.78
C ALA A 40 -9.08 -5.54 8.18
N GLU A 41 -8.11 -5.69 9.09
CA GLU A 41 -8.13 -5.02 10.41
C GLU A 41 -8.12 -3.49 10.23
N LEU A 42 -7.25 -2.97 9.35
CA LEU A 42 -7.29 -1.55 8.96
C LEU A 42 -8.66 -1.13 8.41
N LEU A 43 -9.29 -1.99 7.60
CA LEU A 43 -10.60 -1.71 7.01
C LEU A 43 -11.73 -1.68 8.05
N GLU A 44 -11.64 -2.48 9.12
CA GLU A 44 -12.65 -2.57 10.17
C GLU A 44 -12.91 -1.22 10.84
N HIS A 45 -11.85 -0.43 11.06
CA HIS A 45 -11.94 0.95 11.57
C HIS A 45 -12.83 1.88 10.72
N PHE A 46 -13.08 1.53 9.46
CA PHE A 46 -13.89 2.30 8.53
C PHE A 46 -15.20 1.60 8.11
N GLN A 47 -15.45 0.36 8.56
CA GLN A 47 -16.56 -0.48 8.06
C GLN A 47 -17.94 0.12 8.35
N TRP A 48 -18.13 0.67 9.55
CA TRP A 48 -19.42 1.22 9.99
C TRP A 48 -19.48 2.75 9.95
N ASP A 49 -18.34 3.40 9.75
CA ASP A 49 -18.22 4.85 9.63
C ASP A 49 -18.50 5.29 8.18
N ALA A 50 -19.77 5.19 7.78
CA ALA A 50 -20.29 5.59 6.47
C ALA A 50 -20.18 7.09 6.16
N SER A 51 -19.33 7.86 6.83
CA SER A 51 -19.20 9.27 6.54
C SER A 51 -17.75 9.70 6.45
N ALA A 52 -17.44 10.19 5.26
CA ALA A 52 -16.46 11.26 5.06
C ALA A 52 -16.55 12.39 6.12
N LYS A 53 -17.57 12.46 7.00
CA LYS A 53 -17.67 13.39 8.13
C LYS A 53 -16.64 13.15 9.24
N LYS A 54 -16.23 11.91 9.56
CA LYS A 54 -15.24 11.67 10.65
C LYS A 54 -13.85 12.15 10.24
N LEU A 55 -13.44 11.85 9.00
CA LEU A 55 -12.21 12.36 8.36
C LEU A 55 -12.26 13.88 8.05
N LYS A 56 -13.45 14.46 7.83
CA LYS A 56 -13.63 15.92 7.67
C LYS A 56 -13.63 16.67 9.01
N SER A 57 -13.76 15.98 10.14
CA SER A 57 -13.63 16.61 11.44
C SER A 57 -12.16 16.93 11.72
N LYS A 58 -11.85 18.11 12.26
CA LYS A 58 -10.47 18.47 12.67
C LYS A 58 -9.97 17.66 13.87
N LYS A 59 -10.78 16.75 14.41
CA LYS A 59 -10.42 15.90 15.55
C LYS A 59 -9.85 14.59 15.02
N LYS A 60 -8.74 14.13 15.60
CA LYS A 60 -8.23 12.80 15.32
C LYS A 60 -9.30 11.74 15.63
N PRO A 61 -9.39 10.66 14.83
CA PRO A 61 -10.20 9.49 15.18
C PRO A 61 -9.85 9.01 16.60
N LYS A 62 -10.82 8.46 17.32
CA LYS A 62 -10.61 7.96 18.70
C LYS A 62 -9.68 6.73 18.74
N ASP A 63 -9.59 6.05 17.61
CA ASP A 63 -8.90 4.81 17.29
C ASP A 63 -7.61 5.05 16.48
N MET A 64 -7.09 6.29 16.45
CA MET A 64 -5.93 6.64 15.62
C MET A 64 -4.67 5.80 15.92
N GLN A 65 -4.49 5.35 17.18
CA GLN A 65 -3.36 4.50 17.54
C GLN A 65 -3.47 3.11 16.90
N GLU A 66 -4.67 2.52 16.93
CA GLU A 66 -4.94 1.21 16.32
C GLU A 66 -4.73 1.29 14.81
N ILE A 67 -5.29 2.33 14.16
CA ILE A 67 -5.05 2.61 12.73
C ILE A 67 -3.55 2.75 12.43
N GLU A 68 -2.76 3.41 13.28
CA GLU A 68 -1.31 3.54 13.12
C GLU A 68 -0.59 2.17 13.22
N PHE A 69 -1.08 1.27 14.06
CA PHE A 69 -0.54 -0.10 14.19
C PHE A 69 -0.90 -0.95 12.99
N GLU A 70 -2.15 -0.94 12.51
CA GLU A 70 -2.54 -1.73 11.33
C GLU A 70 -1.75 -1.31 10.08
N VAL A 71 -1.52 0.00 9.90
CA VAL A 71 -0.66 0.50 8.82
C VAL A 71 0.78 0.00 8.97
N ALA A 72 1.29 -0.06 10.21
CA ALA A 72 2.63 -0.56 10.49
C ALA A 72 2.74 -2.06 10.26
N ASP A 73 1.71 -2.85 10.59
CA ASP A 73 1.69 -4.30 10.41
C ASP A 73 1.61 -4.69 8.93
N ILE A 74 0.77 -3.99 8.13
CA ILE A 74 0.78 -4.14 6.67
C ILE A 74 2.18 -3.90 6.10
N PHE A 75 2.85 -2.82 6.54
CA PHE A 75 4.22 -2.51 6.10
C PHE A 75 5.21 -3.58 6.56
N TRP A 76 5.09 -4.07 7.81
CA TRP A 76 5.95 -5.09 8.38
C TRP A 76 5.93 -6.37 7.54
N TYR A 77 4.74 -6.91 7.28
CA TYR A 77 4.59 -8.12 6.48
C TYR A 77 4.99 -7.91 5.03
N LEU A 78 4.74 -6.74 4.44
CA LEU A 78 5.23 -6.41 3.09
C LEU A 78 6.76 -6.45 3.01
N ILE A 79 7.46 -5.89 4.01
CA ILE A 79 8.93 -5.91 4.06
C ILE A 79 9.47 -7.33 4.17
N ILE A 80 8.88 -8.16 5.03
CA ILE A 80 9.30 -9.56 5.17
C ILE A 80 8.98 -10.36 3.92
N PHE A 81 7.81 -10.17 3.32
CA PHE A 81 7.45 -10.77 2.03
C PHE A 81 8.47 -10.42 0.94
N CYS A 82 8.81 -9.14 0.78
CA CYS A 82 9.84 -8.72 -0.17
C CYS A 82 11.20 -9.35 0.11
N LYS A 83 11.59 -9.47 1.39
CA LYS A 83 12.84 -10.12 1.80
C LYS A 83 12.88 -11.59 1.40
N VAL A 84 11.82 -12.35 1.69
CA VAL A 84 11.71 -13.79 1.36
C VAL A 84 11.67 -13.98 -0.17
N MET A 85 10.89 -13.17 -0.88
CA MET A 85 10.74 -13.23 -2.34
C MET A 85 11.91 -12.59 -3.11
N LYS A 86 12.92 -12.05 -2.41
CA LYS A 86 14.07 -11.33 -3.00
C LYS A 86 13.64 -10.17 -3.92
N ILE A 87 12.58 -9.47 -3.55
CA ILE A 87 12.07 -8.30 -4.26
C ILE A 87 12.81 -7.07 -3.75
N ASP A 88 13.48 -6.37 -4.67
CA ASP A 88 13.92 -5.00 -4.46
C ASP A 88 12.70 -4.07 -4.54
N LEU A 89 12.19 -3.70 -3.37
CA LEU A 89 10.96 -2.91 -3.25
C LEU A 89 11.10 -1.52 -3.89
N VAL A 90 12.28 -0.87 -3.76
CA VAL A 90 12.53 0.45 -4.34
C VAL A 90 12.48 0.36 -5.86
N LYS A 91 13.24 -0.56 -6.44
CA LYS A 91 13.25 -0.78 -7.90
C LYS A 91 11.89 -1.23 -8.43
N ALA A 92 11.15 -2.05 -7.69
CA ALA A 92 9.80 -2.47 -8.05
C ALA A 92 8.84 -1.26 -8.08
N LEU A 93 8.93 -0.37 -7.09
CA LEU A 93 8.13 0.84 -7.01
C LEU A 93 8.48 1.82 -8.15
N GLU A 94 9.76 2.06 -8.42
CA GLU A 94 10.21 2.91 -9.54
C GLU A 94 9.65 2.43 -10.88
N LYS A 95 9.78 1.13 -11.17
CA LYS A 95 9.21 0.52 -12.38
C LYS A 95 7.70 0.68 -12.43
N LYS A 96 7.01 0.47 -11.30
CA LYS A 96 5.55 0.60 -11.23
C LYS A 96 5.10 2.04 -11.43
N MET A 97 5.82 3.02 -10.88
CA MET A 97 5.55 4.43 -11.06
C MET A 97 5.70 4.84 -12.52
N LYS A 98 6.80 4.46 -13.19
CA LYS A 98 6.99 4.71 -14.62
C LYS A 98 5.88 4.09 -15.46
N HIS A 99 5.53 2.84 -15.17
CA HIS A 99 4.42 2.16 -15.84
C HIS A 99 3.07 2.87 -15.61
N ASN A 100 2.83 3.38 -14.41
CA ASN A 100 1.63 4.14 -14.10
C ASN A 100 1.62 5.48 -14.83
N GLU A 101 2.75 6.17 -14.97
CA GLU A 101 2.85 7.43 -15.73
C GLU A 101 2.58 7.22 -17.23
N GLU A 102 3.09 6.14 -17.81
CA GLU A 102 2.78 5.76 -19.20
C GLU A 102 1.30 5.42 -19.39
N LYS A 103 0.71 4.75 -18.41
CA LYS A 103 -0.70 4.30 -18.44
C LYS A 103 -1.69 5.41 -18.12
N TYR A 104 -1.30 6.31 -17.23
CA TYR A 104 -2.11 7.36 -16.63
C TYR A 104 -1.37 8.71 -16.62
N PRO A 105 -0.93 9.25 -17.78
CA PRO A 105 -0.18 10.50 -17.81
C PRO A 105 -0.95 11.67 -17.21
N GLU A 106 -0.23 12.58 -16.54
CA GLU A 106 -0.79 13.75 -15.86
C GLU A 106 -1.71 14.59 -16.77
N SER A 107 -1.40 14.69 -18.06
CA SER A 107 -2.20 15.43 -19.04
C SER A 107 -3.64 14.93 -19.16
N MET A 108 -3.90 13.65 -18.89
CA MET A 108 -5.26 13.11 -18.85
C MET A 108 -6.04 13.66 -17.66
N PHE A 109 -5.35 14.09 -16.61
CA PHE A 109 -5.94 14.56 -15.37
C PHE A 109 -6.11 16.09 -15.31
N LYS A 110 -6.13 16.78 -16.45
CA LYS A 110 -6.53 18.19 -16.51
C LYS A 110 -8.06 18.31 -16.54
N GLY A 111 -8.70 18.69 -15.43
CA GLY A 111 -10.16 18.89 -15.34
C GLY A 111 -10.83 18.14 -14.18
N GLU A 112 -12.16 17.97 -14.23
CA GLU A 112 -12.89 17.17 -13.23
C GLU A 112 -12.78 15.66 -13.48
N HIS A 113 -12.32 14.92 -12.48
CA HIS A 113 -12.18 13.47 -12.53
C HIS A 113 -13.24 12.79 -11.68
N ASN A 114 -14.22 12.19 -12.34
CA ASN A 114 -15.24 11.36 -11.69
C ASN A 114 -14.97 9.87 -11.97
N SER A 115 -15.74 8.97 -11.35
CA SER A 115 -15.54 7.53 -11.55
C SER A 115 -15.71 7.11 -13.01
N LYS A 116 -16.59 7.77 -13.78
CA LYS A 116 -16.81 7.48 -15.20
C LYS A 116 -15.54 7.73 -16.02
N PHE A 117 -14.85 8.84 -15.75
CA PHE A 117 -13.55 9.13 -16.35
C PHE A 117 -12.54 8.02 -16.06
N TYR A 118 -12.41 7.61 -14.79
CA TYR A 118 -11.48 6.55 -14.40
C TYR A 118 -11.79 5.20 -15.08
N HIS A 119 -13.05 4.80 -15.12
CA HIS A 119 -13.47 3.54 -15.74
C HIS A 119 -13.21 3.54 -17.26
N ALA A 120 -13.53 4.63 -17.96
CA ALA A 120 -13.27 4.77 -19.39
C ALA A 120 -11.79 4.62 -19.74
N GLN A 121 -10.87 5.19 -18.94
CA GLN A 121 -9.43 5.02 -19.18
C GLN A 121 -8.97 3.58 -18.92
N LYS A 122 -9.51 2.93 -17.90
CA LYS A 122 -9.18 1.54 -17.57
C LYS A 122 -9.61 0.57 -18.68
N GLU A 123 -10.75 0.83 -19.32
CA GLU A 123 -11.21 0.07 -20.49
C GLU A 123 -10.31 0.26 -21.71
N LYS A 124 -9.97 1.51 -22.06
CA LYS A 124 -9.05 1.80 -23.18
C LYS A 124 -7.70 1.08 -23.04
N TYR A 125 -7.12 1.11 -21.84
CA TYR A 125 -5.88 0.38 -21.56
C TYR A 125 -6.04 -1.15 -21.71
N ARG A 126 -7.13 -1.72 -21.19
CA ARG A 126 -7.39 -3.16 -21.30
C ARG A 126 -7.57 -3.59 -22.76
N ALA A 127 -8.18 -2.76 -23.59
CA ALA A 127 -8.32 -3.00 -25.02
C ALA A 127 -6.97 -2.94 -25.76
N ALA A 128 -6.14 -1.93 -25.48
CA ALA A 128 -4.81 -1.80 -26.08
C ALA A 128 -3.86 -2.96 -25.71
N LYS A 129 -4.00 -3.53 -24.51
CA LYS A 129 -3.22 -4.70 -24.09
C LYS A 129 -3.64 -6.00 -24.78
N LYS A 130 -4.88 -6.12 -25.26
CA LYS A 130 -5.37 -7.30 -26.01
C LYS A 130 -4.90 -7.33 -27.47
N GLN A 131 -4.37 -6.22 -27.98
CA GLN A 131 -3.90 -6.07 -29.38
C GLN A 131 -2.37 -6.21 -29.51
N LYS A 132 -1.67 -6.44 -28.40
CA LYS A 132 -0.23 -6.75 -28.34
C LYS A 132 -0.05 -8.21 -27.95
#